data_AF-A0A938ITI4-F1
#
_entry.id   AF-A0A938ITI4-F1
#
_cell.length_a   1.000
_cell.length_b   1.000
_cell.length_c   1.000
_cell.angle_alpha   90.00
_cell.angle_beta   90.00
_cell.angle_gamma   90.00
#
_symmetry.space_group_name_H-M   'P 1'
#
loop_
_entity.id
_entity.type
_entity.pdbx_description
1 polymer ?
#
loop_
_entity_poly.entity_id
_entity_poly.type
_entity_poly.pdbx_seq_one_letter_code
_entity_poly.pdbx_strand_id
1 'polypeptide(L)'
;MQERLVAEAQKGRLTDPLLAQFKAFAAAVAHERLKAAGLGDDFWNWLAANKDLRDPLLVALYPKYDPEVFRCLETLRAKFADQAAAYPHLAVAFALVYGRAAGKSVRGPEVYFVEKGRSVPSMEESFVWYLKNERSMKMPLRTTPWPLLVFVADNDLPLDERAWALGRYGAAQQGTWTKIYYDVPYDYSQVNQPRESDRVWTLQTIQAVGGVCMHQAYYASRVLKCLGVPAMYDRGEGER
;
A
#
# COMPACT_ATOMS: atom_id res chain seq x y z
N MET A 1 2.71 -31.45 -11.78
CA MET A 1 1.69 -30.57 -11.15
C MET A 1 1.18 -29.50 -12.12
N GLN A 2 2.07 -28.81 -12.84
CA GLN A 2 1.71 -27.79 -13.84
C GLN A 2 0.84 -28.33 -14.99
N GLU A 3 1.17 -29.48 -15.58
CA GLU A 3 0.39 -30.08 -16.68
C GLU A 3 -1.07 -30.35 -16.30
N ARG A 4 -1.29 -30.89 -15.08
CA ARG A 4 -2.64 -31.12 -14.53
C ARG A 4 -3.41 -29.82 -14.34
N LEU A 5 -2.74 -28.77 -13.86
CA LEU A 5 -3.34 -27.44 -13.70
C LEU A 5 -3.74 -26.84 -15.06
N VAL A 6 -2.87 -26.95 -16.08
CA VAL A 6 -3.15 -26.46 -17.44
C VAL A 6 -4.32 -27.22 -18.07
N ALA A 7 -4.32 -28.55 -17.97
CA ALA A 7 -5.40 -29.40 -18.50
C ALA A 7 -6.76 -29.08 -17.86
N GLU A 8 -6.78 -28.79 -16.56
CA GLU A 8 -8.01 -28.39 -15.86
C GLU A 8 -8.44 -26.97 -16.25
N ALA A 9 -7.50 -26.02 -16.36
CA ALA A 9 -7.79 -24.64 -16.76
C ALA A 9 -8.35 -24.56 -18.20
N GLN A 10 -7.87 -25.40 -19.11
CA GLN A 10 -8.34 -25.48 -20.50
C GLN A 10 -9.81 -25.88 -20.63
N LYS A 11 -10.42 -26.45 -19.58
CA LYS A 11 -11.88 -26.70 -19.53
C LYS A 11 -12.71 -25.42 -19.41
N GLY A 12 -12.07 -24.26 -19.24
CA GLY A 12 -12.71 -22.94 -19.29
C GLY A 12 -13.62 -22.62 -18.09
N ARG A 13 -13.49 -23.34 -16.98
CA ARG A 13 -14.31 -23.14 -15.77
C ARG A 13 -13.41 -22.90 -14.56
N LEU A 14 -13.69 -21.84 -13.81
CA LEU A 14 -13.09 -21.64 -12.50
C LEU A 14 -13.82 -22.55 -11.49
N THR A 15 -13.11 -23.53 -10.95
CA THR A 15 -13.66 -24.51 -10.00
C THR A 15 -12.82 -24.52 -8.72
N ASP A 16 -13.40 -24.93 -7.59
CA ASP A 16 -12.65 -25.07 -6.34
C ASP A 16 -11.44 -26.01 -6.47
N PRO A 17 -11.54 -27.16 -7.18
CA PRO A 17 -10.38 -27.99 -7.47
C PRO A 17 -9.30 -27.25 -8.27
N LEU A 18 -9.67 -26.44 -9.27
CA LEU A 18 -8.69 -25.67 -10.05
C LEU A 18 -7.98 -24.63 -9.18
N LEU A 19 -8.72 -23.91 -8.33
CA LEU A 19 -8.18 -22.94 -7.39
C LEU A 19 -7.24 -23.59 -6.37
N ALA A 20 -7.64 -24.74 -5.80
CA ALA A 20 -6.80 -25.50 -4.87
C ALA A 20 -5.51 -25.99 -5.54
N GLN A 21 -5.60 -26.48 -6.77
CA GLN A 21 -4.43 -26.90 -7.56
C GLN A 21 -3.50 -25.74 -7.87
N PHE A 22 -4.04 -24.58 -8.25
CA PHE A 22 -3.24 -23.37 -8.49
C PHE A 22 -2.51 -22.96 -7.22
N LYS A 23 -3.19 -22.88 -6.07
CA LYS A 23 -2.59 -22.49 -4.79
C LYS A 23 -1.48 -23.44 -4.36
N ALA A 24 -1.69 -24.76 -4.50
CA ALA A 24 -0.67 -25.75 -4.19
C ALA A 24 0.56 -25.62 -5.11
N PHE A 25 0.33 -25.43 -6.41
CA PHE A 25 1.40 -25.19 -7.38
C PHE A 25 2.15 -23.89 -7.06
N ALA A 26 1.43 -22.82 -6.80
CA ALA A 26 2.01 -21.52 -6.49
C ALA A 26 2.87 -21.58 -5.23
N ALA A 27 2.38 -22.23 -4.17
CA ALA A 27 3.14 -22.43 -2.94
C ALA A 27 4.43 -23.23 -3.16
N ALA A 28 4.37 -24.32 -3.93
CA ALA A 28 5.54 -25.13 -4.23
C ALA A 28 6.60 -24.35 -5.02
N VAL A 29 6.18 -23.63 -6.07
CA VAL A 29 7.09 -22.81 -6.89
C VAL A 29 7.68 -21.65 -6.08
N ALA A 30 6.87 -20.98 -5.25
CA ALA A 30 7.34 -19.91 -4.38
C ALA A 30 8.42 -20.43 -3.41
N HIS A 31 8.14 -21.53 -2.71
CA HIS A 31 9.08 -22.12 -1.77
C HIS A 31 10.39 -22.53 -2.46
N GLU A 32 10.33 -23.22 -3.60
CA GLU A 32 11.52 -23.61 -4.38
C GLU A 32 12.39 -22.40 -4.75
N ARG A 33 11.79 -21.36 -5.32
CA ARG A 33 12.51 -20.16 -5.78
C ARG A 33 13.10 -19.35 -4.64
N LEU A 34 12.48 -19.40 -3.47
CA LEU A 34 12.86 -18.61 -2.32
C LEU A 34 13.74 -19.37 -1.32
N LYS A 35 14.12 -20.62 -1.62
CA LYS A 35 15.13 -21.35 -0.82
C LYS A 35 16.42 -20.55 -0.64
N ALA A 36 16.89 -19.89 -1.70
CA ALA A 36 18.08 -19.05 -1.66
C ALA A 36 17.86 -17.70 -0.96
N ALA A 37 16.62 -17.32 -0.65
CA ALA A 37 16.31 -16.04 -0.02
C ALA A 37 16.65 -16.00 1.49
N GLY A 38 16.99 -17.15 2.10
CA GLY A 38 17.38 -17.27 3.50
C GLY A 38 16.22 -17.32 4.49
N LEU A 39 14.99 -17.58 4.01
CA LEU A 39 13.81 -17.75 4.86
C LEU A 39 13.78 -19.18 5.42
N GLY A 40 13.74 -19.30 6.76
CA GLY A 40 13.77 -20.60 7.44
C GLY A 40 12.44 -21.36 7.37
N ASP A 41 12.48 -22.66 7.69
CA ASP A 41 11.29 -23.54 7.69
C ASP A 41 10.18 -23.04 8.61
N ASP A 42 10.53 -22.38 9.73
CA ASP A 42 9.56 -21.79 10.67
C ASP A 42 8.67 -20.74 10.00
N PHE A 43 9.22 -19.91 9.11
CA PHE A 43 8.43 -18.94 8.35
C PHE A 43 7.44 -19.65 7.42
N TRP A 44 7.89 -20.67 6.70
CA TRP A 44 7.05 -21.42 5.77
C TRP A 44 5.95 -22.21 6.49
N ASN A 45 6.26 -22.80 7.64
CA ASN A 45 5.29 -23.47 8.50
C ASN A 45 4.24 -22.50 9.02
N TRP A 46 4.66 -21.32 9.49
CA TRP A 46 3.74 -20.26 9.90
C TRP A 46 2.87 -19.79 8.72
N LEU A 47 3.47 -19.56 7.56
CA LEU A 47 2.73 -19.10 6.38
C LEU A 47 1.72 -20.17 5.91
N ALA A 48 2.07 -21.45 5.99
CA ALA A 48 1.18 -22.56 5.67
C ALA A 48 -0.04 -22.64 6.62
N ALA A 49 0.15 -22.31 7.91
CA ALA A 49 -0.91 -22.24 8.90
C ALA A 49 -1.84 -21.02 8.70
N ASN A 50 -1.34 -19.93 8.10
CA ASN A 50 -2.07 -18.67 7.89
C ASN A 50 -2.57 -18.53 6.44
N LYS A 51 -3.54 -19.38 6.05
CA LYS A 51 -4.03 -19.47 4.65
C LYS A 51 -4.60 -18.16 4.10
N ASP A 52 -5.28 -17.37 4.95
CA ASP A 52 -5.86 -16.08 4.56
C ASP A 52 -4.80 -15.02 4.24
N LEU A 53 -3.57 -15.23 4.70
CA LEU A 53 -2.42 -14.40 4.37
C LEU A 53 -1.65 -14.99 3.18
N ARG A 54 -1.38 -16.30 3.24
CA ARG A 54 -0.61 -17.04 2.22
C ARG A 54 -1.25 -16.97 0.85
N ASP A 55 -2.54 -17.28 0.75
CA ASP A 55 -3.17 -17.44 -0.56
C ASP A 55 -3.17 -16.11 -1.34
N PRO A 56 -3.56 -14.96 -0.75
CA PRO A 56 -3.46 -13.69 -1.44
C PRO A 56 -2.02 -13.29 -1.80
N LEU A 57 -1.04 -13.56 -0.94
CA LEU A 57 0.37 -13.30 -1.22
C LEU A 57 0.87 -14.08 -2.43
N LEU A 58 0.57 -15.38 -2.51
CA LEU A 58 0.97 -16.24 -3.62
C LEU A 58 0.33 -15.79 -4.93
N VAL A 59 -0.95 -15.39 -4.90
CA VAL A 59 -1.65 -14.82 -6.06
C VAL A 59 -0.97 -13.51 -6.49
N ALA A 60 -0.67 -12.61 -5.55
CA ALA A 60 -0.10 -11.29 -5.85
C ALA A 60 1.30 -11.34 -6.48
N LEU A 61 2.04 -12.42 -6.21
CA LEU A 61 3.44 -12.55 -6.62
C LEU A 61 3.65 -13.55 -7.76
N TYR A 62 2.64 -14.34 -8.12
CA TYR A 62 2.74 -15.23 -9.27
C TYR A 62 2.98 -14.43 -10.56
N PRO A 63 3.84 -14.91 -11.49
CA PRO A 63 4.72 -16.07 -11.38
C PRO A 63 6.12 -15.72 -10.87
N LYS A 64 6.39 -14.47 -10.45
CA LYS A 64 7.77 -13.98 -10.21
C LYS A 64 8.32 -14.34 -8.82
N TYR A 65 7.51 -14.20 -7.78
CA TYR A 65 7.88 -14.44 -6.37
C TYR A 65 9.10 -13.64 -5.91
N ASP A 66 8.92 -12.34 -5.76
CA ASP A 66 9.97 -11.42 -5.31
C ASP A 66 10.39 -11.71 -3.85
N PRO A 67 11.67 -12.03 -3.58
CA PRO A 67 12.15 -12.35 -2.24
C PRO A 67 12.02 -11.18 -1.26
N GLU A 68 12.10 -9.92 -1.71
CA GLU A 68 12.02 -8.76 -0.82
C GLU A 68 10.62 -8.62 -0.20
N VAL A 69 9.58 -9.02 -0.93
CA VAL A 69 8.21 -9.03 -0.39
C VAL A 69 8.08 -10.06 0.74
N PHE A 70 8.67 -11.25 0.58
CA PHE A 70 8.64 -12.26 1.63
C PHE A 70 9.51 -11.86 2.83
N ARG A 71 10.66 -11.20 2.62
CA ARG A 71 11.47 -10.64 3.72
C ARG A 71 10.71 -9.57 4.49
N CYS A 72 9.99 -8.70 3.81
CA CYS A 72 9.12 -7.71 4.46
C CYS A 72 8.03 -8.39 5.29
N LEU A 73 7.38 -9.42 4.75
CA LEU A 73 6.39 -10.19 5.50
C LEU A 73 7.02 -10.90 6.72
N GLU A 74 8.21 -11.47 6.58
CA GLU A 74 8.95 -12.06 7.70
C GLU A 74 9.26 -11.03 8.80
N THR A 75 9.67 -9.81 8.42
CA THR A 75 9.84 -8.70 9.36
C THR A 75 8.56 -8.39 10.13
N LEU A 76 7.41 -8.35 9.43
CA LEU A 76 6.12 -8.15 10.09
C LEU A 76 5.75 -9.34 11.00
N ARG A 77 5.98 -10.57 10.56
CA ARG A 77 5.73 -11.77 11.37
C ARG A 77 6.58 -11.76 12.64
N ALA A 78 7.88 -11.53 12.52
CA ALA A 78 8.82 -11.60 13.64
C ALA A 78 8.48 -10.58 14.75
N LYS A 79 7.92 -9.43 14.38
CA LYS A 79 7.57 -8.36 15.34
C LYS A 79 6.09 -8.34 15.75
N PHE A 80 5.20 -8.77 14.86
CA PHE A 80 3.74 -8.55 14.96
C PHE A 80 2.94 -9.77 14.46
N ALA A 81 3.37 -10.99 14.78
CA ALA A 81 2.77 -12.23 14.28
C ALA A 81 1.24 -12.27 14.42
N ASP A 82 0.73 -11.95 15.62
CA ASP A 82 -0.72 -11.98 15.90
C ASP A 82 -1.48 -10.92 15.10
N GLN A 83 -0.93 -9.72 14.97
CA GLN A 83 -1.54 -8.65 14.20
C GLN A 83 -1.48 -8.93 12.70
N ALA A 84 -0.38 -9.48 12.20
CA ALA A 84 -0.27 -9.89 10.79
C ALA A 84 -1.29 -10.99 10.45
N ALA A 85 -1.47 -11.97 11.33
CA ALA A 85 -2.49 -13.01 11.18
C ALA A 85 -3.92 -12.45 11.29
N ALA A 86 -4.15 -11.51 12.20
CA ALA A 86 -5.46 -10.86 12.38
C ALA A 86 -5.84 -9.90 11.24
N TYR A 87 -4.86 -9.33 10.54
CA TYR A 87 -5.02 -8.38 9.44
C TYR A 87 -4.27 -8.84 8.18
N PRO A 88 -4.64 -10.00 7.62
CA PRO A 88 -3.82 -10.67 6.60
C PRO A 88 -3.69 -9.83 5.33
N HIS A 89 -4.77 -9.20 4.88
CA HIS A 89 -4.73 -8.34 3.70
C HIS A 89 -3.90 -7.06 3.89
N LEU A 90 -3.90 -6.49 5.11
CA LEU A 90 -3.08 -5.33 5.43
C LEU A 90 -1.60 -5.72 5.46
N ALA A 91 -1.26 -6.84 6.12
CA ALA A 91 0.11 -7.34 6.15
C ALA A 91 0.64 -7.63 4.73
N VAL A 92 -0.16 -8.27 3.88
CA VAL A 92 0.19 -8.50 2.46
C VAL A 92 0.40 -7.19 1.71
N ALA A 93 -0.48 -6.19 1.88
CA ALA A 93 -0.33 -4.90 1.22
C ALA A 93 0.97 -4.18 1.61
N PHE A 94 1.30 -4.15 2.91
CA PHE A 94 2.55 -3.57 3.40
C PHE A 94 3.78 -4.30 2.87
N ALA A 95 3.78 -5.64 2.96
CA ALA A 95 4.87 -6.45 2.42
C ALA A 95 5.08 -6.22 0.92
N LEU A 96 4.00 -6.10 0.13
CA LEU A 96 4.07 -5.85 -1.31
C LEU A 96 4.65 -4.46 -1.62
N VAL A 97 4.15 -3.41 -0.97
CA VAL A 97 4.58 -2.03 -1.23
C VAL A 97 6.04 -1.84 -0.85
N TYR A 98 6.42 -2.23 0.36
CA TYR A 98 7.79 -2.03 0.85
C TYR A 98 8.78 -3.02 0.23
N GLY A 99 8.35 -4.26 -0.01
CA GLY A 99 9.18 -5.25 -0.70
C GLY A 99 9.52 -4.83 -2.12
N ARG A 100 8.56 -4.30 -2.89
CA ARG A 100 8.82 -3.78 -4.24
C ARG A 100 9.66 -2.49 -4.25
N ALA A 101 9.60 -1.71 -3.17
CA ALA A 101 10.51 -0.57 -3.01
C ALA A 101 11.96 -1.03 -2.78
N ALA A 102 12.17 -2.25 -2.27
CA ALA A 102 13.48 -2.90 -2.13
C ALA A 102 14.53 -2.01 -1.43
N GLY A 103 14.15 -1.47 -0.26
CA GLY A 103 15.00 -0.56 0.53
C GLY A 103 15.02 0.89 0.04
N LYS A 104 14.37 1.20 -1.08
CA LYS A 104 14.11 2.57 -1.52
C LYS A 104 12.85 3.13 -0.84
N SER A 105 12.61 4.42 -1.02
CA SER A 105 11.38 5.06 -0.56
C SER A 105 10.15 4.50 -1.28
N VAL A 106 9.03 4.39 -0.55
CA VAL A 106 7.70 4.10 -1.13
C VAL A 106 7.08 5.34 -1.81
N ARG A 107 7.72 6.51 -1.65
CA ARG A 107 7.35 7.75 -2.34
C ARG A 107 7.61 7.60 -3.84
N GLY A 108 6.58 7.87 -4.66
CA GLY A 108 6.73 7.91 -6.11
C GLY A 108 7.59 9.10 -6.57
N PRO A 109 8.38 8.95 -7.66
CA PRO A 109 9.26 10.01 -8.15
C PRO A 109 8.51 11.25 -8.65
N GLU A 110 7.22 11.14 -8.95
CA GLU A 110 6.38 12.24 -9.46
C GLU A 110 6.11 13.32 -8.41
N VAL A 111 6.31 13.01 -7.13
CA VAL A 111 6.07 13.92 -6.00
C VAL A 111 7.38 14.43 -5.41
N TYR A 112 8.38 14.67 -6.26
CA TYR A 112 9.71 15.20 -5.89
C TYR A 112 9.65 16.45 -5.00
N PHE A 113 8.63 17.31 -5.18
CA PHE A 113 8.47 18.56 -4.44
C PHE A 113 8.29 18.36 -2.93
N VAL A 114 7.91 17.16 -2.48
CA VAL A 114 7.77 16.85 -1.05
C VAL A 114 9.00 16.18 -0.42
N GLU A 115 10.10 16.01 -1.17
CA GLU A 115 11.26 15.29 -0.63
C GLU A 115 12.00 16.07 0.45
N LYS A 116 12.12 17.37 0.25
CA LYS A 116 12.88 18.25 1.13
C LYS A 116 12.32 18.24 2.54
N GLY A 117 13.12 17.79 3.50
CA GLY A 117 12.82 17.88 4.93
C GLY A 117 11.72 16.94 5.43
N ARG A 118 11.32 15.92 4.65
CA ARG A 118 10.23 14.99 5.04
C ARG A 118 10.68 13.54 5.04
N SER A 119 10.78 12.96 6.24
CA SER A 119 11.08 11.54 6.44
C SER A 119 9.89 10.65 6.04
N VAL A 120 10.17 9.52 5.40
CA VAL A 120 9.16 8.49 5.14
C VAL A 120 9.22 7.46 6.27
N PRO A 121 8.11 7.16 6.98
CA PRO A 121 8.12 6.16 8.04
C PRO A 121 8.45 4.76 7.51
N SER A 122 9.09 3.95 8.35
CA SER A 122 9.33 2.53 8.08
C SER A 122 8.02 1.76 7.85
N MET A 123 8.15 0.55 7.29
CA MET A 123 7.01 -0.36 7.12
C MET A 123 6.35 -0.65 8.45
N GLU A 124 7.13 -0.94 9.49
CA GLU A 124 6.66 -1.29 10.82
C GLU A 124 5.93 -0.11 11.48
N GLU A 125 6.52 1.08 11.44
CA GLU A 125 5.88 2.29 11.95
C GLU A 125 4.55 2.56 11.25
N SER A 126 4.53 2.44 9.92
CA SER A 126 3.31 2.63 9.13
C SER A 126 2.25 1.58 9.43
N PHE A 127 2.62 0.29 9.47
CA PHE A 127 1.72 -0.82 9.78
C PHE A 127 1.09 -0.63 11.16
N VAL A 128 1.91 -0.37 12.18
CA VAL A 128 1.45 -0.14 13.56
C VAL A 128 0.57 1.11 13.66
N TRP A 129 0.87 2.17 12.90
CA TRP A 129 0.04 3.38 12.89
C TRP A 129 -1.40 3.08 12.46
N TYR A 130 -1.58 2.30 11.39
CA TYR A 130 -2.91 1.93 10.92
C TYR A 130 -3.65 1.02 11.90
N LEU A 131 -2.96 0.07 12.53
CA LEU A 131 -3.55 -0.79 13.57
C LEU A 131 -4.02 0.02 14.79
N LYS A 132 -3.18 0.94 15.28
CA LYS A 132 -3.51 1.80 16.43
C LYS A 132 -4.70 2.72 16.16
N ASN A 133 -4.88 3.14 14.91
CA ASN A 133 -5.90 4.11 14.52
C ASN A 133 -7.09 3.47 13.79
N GLU A 134 -7.21 2.12 13.73
CA GLU A 134 -8.23 1.43 12.95
C GLU A 134 -9.65 1.94 13.22
N ARG A 135 -9.97 2.22 14.48
CA ARG A 135 -11.32 2.70 14.89
C ARG A 135 -11.70 4.04 14.25
N SER A 136 -10.71 4.83 13.83
CA SER A 136 -10.90 6.12 13.17
C SER A 136 -10.89 6.00 11.64
N MET A 137 -10.62 4.81 11.10
CA MET A 137 -10.59 4.56 9.67
C MET A 137 -12.01 4.47 9.10
N LYS A 138 -12.16 4.91 7.86
CA LYS A 138 -13.42 4.92 7.13
C LYS A 138 -13.70 3.63 6.38
N MET A 139 -12.68 2.81 6.18
CA MET A 139 -12.79 1.46 5.65
C MET A 139 -12.25 0.44 6.65
N PRO A 140 -12.91 -0.72 6.79
CA PRO A 140 -12.47 -1.75 7.72
C PRO A 140 -11.16 -2.40 7.25
N LEU A 141 -10.05 -2.07 7.90
CA LEU A 141 -8.72 -2.56 7.49
C LEU A 141 -8.60 -4.08 7.54
N ARG A 142 -9.33 -4.73 8.44
CA ARG A 142 -9.35 -6.19 8.59
C ARG A 142 -9.92 -6.92 7.38
N THR A 143 -10.95 -6.37 6.74
CA THR A 143 -11.71 -7.06 5.68
C THR A 143 -11.49 -6.44 4.31
N THR A 144 -10.87 -5.26 4.22
CA THR A 144 -10.56 -4.62 2.93
C THR A 144 -9.51 -5.46 2.18
N PRO A 145 -9.75 -5.86 0.93
CA PRO A 145 -8.81 -6.69 0.18
C PRO A 145 -7.46 -6.02 -0.08
N TRP A 146 -6.39 -6.81 -0.09
CA TRP A 146 -5.03 -6.33 -0.32
C TRP A 146 -4.84 -5.50 -1.60
N PRO A 147 -5.52 -5.76 -2.74
CA PRO A 147 -5.32 -4.95 -3.95
C PRO A 147 -5.80 -3.51 -3.79
N LEU A 148 -6.66 -3.23 -2.80
CA LEU A 148 -7.06 -1.88 -2.45
C LEU A 148 -6.14 -1.30 -1.37
N LEU A 149 -5.76 -2.11 -0.37
CA LEU A 149 -4.90 -1.66 0.72
C LEU A 149 -3.47 -1.30 0.29
N VAL A 150 -2.98 -1.73 -0.87
CA VAL A 150 -1.69 -1.24 -1.40
C VAL A 150 -1.70 0.28 -1.61
N PHE A 151 -2.85 0.87 -1.94
CA PHE A 151 -3.03 2.33 -2.07
C PHE A 151 -3.25 3.03 -0.73
N VAL A 152 -3.18 2.31 0.38
CA VAL A 152 -3.14 2.84 1.75
C VAL A 152 -1.75 2.65 2.33
N ALA A 153 -1.12 1.51 2.05
CA ALA A 153 0.19 1.12 2.54
C ALA A 153 1.35 1.96 1.95
N ASP A 154 1.19 2.51 0.74
CA ASP A 154 2.13 3.42 0.07
C ASP A 154 2.05 4.88 0.56
N ASN A 155 1.49 5.09 1.76
CA ASN A 155 1.42 6.42 2.37
C ASN A 155 2.80 6.88 2.85
N ASP A 156 3.43 7.80 2.12
CA ASP A 156 4.75 8.33 2.44
C ASP A 156 4.75 9.48 3.47
N LEU A 157 3.58 9.85 4.01
CA LEU A 157 3.50 10.94 4.99
C LEU A 157 4.23 10.59 6.30
N PRO A 158 5.01 11.54 6.86
CA PRO A 158 5.39 11.54 8.28
C PRO A 158 4.20 11.31 9.22
N LEU A 159 4.44 10.60 10.33
CA LEU A 159 3.36 10.18 11.24
C LEU A 159 2.63 11.35 11.92
N ASP A 160 3.31 12.46 12.18
CA ASP A 160 2.74 13.69 12.72
C ASP A 160 1.79 14.37 11.72
N GLU A 161 2.12 14.37 10.43
CA GLU A 161 1.20 14.81 9.37
C GLU A 161 0.00 13.87 9.24
N ARG A 162 0.19 12.56 9.41
CA ARG A 162 -0.94 11.61 9.43
C ARG A 162 -1.87 11.88 10.62
N ALA A 163 -1.29 12.13 11.81
CA ALA A 163 -2.05 12.47 13.00
C ALA A 163 -2.82 13.79 12.83
N TRP A 164 -2.19 14.80 12.22
CA TRP A 164 -2.85 16.05 11.86
C TRP A 164 -4.02 15.83 10.89
N ALA A 165 -3.81 15.05 9.82
CA ALA A 165 -4.85 14.75 8.85
C ALA A 165 -6.03 14.00 9.49
N LEU A 166 -5.74 13.02 10.36
CA LEU A 166 -6.76 12.29 11.10
C LEU A 166 -7.52 13.19 12.08
N GLY A 167 -6.83 14.09 12.79
CA GLY A 167 -7.47 15.05 13.68
C GLY A 167 -8.38 16.05 12.94
N ARG A 168 -7.98 16.47 11.74
CA ARG A 168 -8.73 17.43 10.93
C ARG A 168 -9.90 16.79 10.19
N TYR A 169 -9.71 15.60 9.63
CA TYR A 169 -10.66 14.96 8.71
C TYR A 169 -11.31 13.68 9.27
N GLY A 170 -10.91 13.21 10.45
CA GLY A 170 -11.42 11.98 11.05
C GLY A 170 -12.93 11.99 11.31
N ALA A 171 -13.52 13.16 11.54
CA ALA A 171 -14.97 13.34 11.69
C ALA A 171 -15.72 13.57 10.36
N ALA A 172 -15.00 13.67 9.23
CA ALA A 172 -15.62 13.91 7.93
C ALA A 172 -16.58 12.76 7.55
N GLN A 173 -17.75 13.14 7.04
CA GLN A 173 -18.80 12.22 6.63
C GLN A 173 -18.47 11.59 5.26
N GLN A 174 -18.96 10.38 5.03
CA GLN A 174 -18.90 9.77 3.69
C GLN A 174 -19.62 10.70 2.69
N GLY A 175 -18.99 10.96 1.55
CA GLY A 175 -19.50 11.88 0.53
C GLY A 175 -18.94 13.30 0.59
N THR A 176 -18.28 13.73 1.68
CA THR A 176 -17.54 15.01 1.70
C THR A 176 -16.10 14.87 1.24
N TRP A 177 -15.63 13.64 1.01
CA TRP A 177 -14.24 13.31 0.69
C TRP A 177 -13.77 13.90 -0.63
N THR A 178 -14.66 14.02 -1.62
CA THR A 178 -14.35 14.67 -2.91
C THR A 178 -14.00 16.15 -2.74
N LYS A 179 -14.45 16.79 -1.65
CA LYS A 179 -14.18 18.20 -1.37
C LYS A 179 -12.75 18.44 -0.86
N ILE A 180 -12.08 17.42 -0.31
CA ILE A 180 -10.72 17.53 0.25
C ILE A 180 -9.73 17.99 -0.82
N TYR A 181 -9.93 17.61 -2.09
CA TYR A 181 -9.15 18.08 -3.22
C TYR A 181 -9.16 19.61 -3.35
N TYR A 182 -10.31 20.23 -3.07
CA TYR A 182 -10.52 21.67 -3.19
C TYR A 182 -10.15 22.45 -1.93
N ASP A 183 -9.70 21.79 -0.85
CA ASP A 183 -9.19 22.47 0.36
C ASP A 183 -7.83 23.13 0.12
N VAL A 184 -7.16 22.79 -0.99
CA VAL A 184 -5.89 23.37 -1.42
C VAL A 184 -6.20 24.42 -2.50
N PRO A 185 -5.90 25.72 -2.26
CA PRO A 185 -6.12 26.76 -3.25
C PRO A 185 -5.37 26.48 -4.57
N TYR A 186 -6.02 26.69 -5.71
CA TYR A 186 -5.38 26.52 -7.01
C TYR A 186 -4.55 27.75 -7.37
N ASP A 187 -3.24 27.56 -7.60
CA ASP A 187 -2.35 28.63 -8.05
C ASP A 187 -2.17 28.59 -9.57
N TYR A 188 -3.00 29.37 -10.27
CA TYR A 188 -2.92 29.49 -11.73
C TYR A 188 -1.61 30.13 -12.23
N SER A 189 -0.88 30.87 -11.38
CA SER A 189 0.39 31.48 -11.78
C SER A 189 1.50 30.44 -12.00
N GLN A 190 1.37 29.25 -11.42
CA GLN A 190 2.37 28.18 -11.51
C GLN A 190 2.14 27.19 -12.67
N VAL A 191 1.01 27.28 -13.38
CA VAL A 191 0.64 26.31 -14.43
C VAL A 191 1.63 26.30 -15.59
N ASN A 192 2.17 27.47 -15.97
CA ASN A 192 3.12 27.62 -17.07
C ASN A 192 4.51 28.08 -16.61
N GLN A 193 4.67 28.37 -15.32
CA GLN A 193 5.92 28.82 -14.71
C GLN A 193 6.09 28.12 -13.36
N PRO A 194 6.51 26.84 -13.36
CA PRO A 194 6.74 26.11 -12.12
C PRO A 194 7.75 26.88 -11.29
N ARG A 195 7.38 27.29 -10.09
CA ARG A 195 8.34 27.86 -9.15
C ARG A 195 8.93 26.71 -8.35
N GLU A 196 10.20 26.42 -8.57
CA GLU A 196 10.95 25.65 -7.59
C GLU A 196 11.04 26.49 -6.32
N SER A 197 10.29 26.07 -5.31
CA SER A 197 10.30 26.71 -4.00
C SER A 197 11.21 25.90 -3.08
N ASP A 198 12.12 26.58 -2.40
CA ASP A 198 12.95 26.01 -1.32
C ASP A 198 12.16 25.57 -0.08
N ARG A 199 10.83 25.53 -0.16
CA ARG A 199 9.92 25.28 0.94
C ARG A 199 9.82 23.79 1.26
N VAL A 200 9.62 23.49 2.55
CA VAL A 200 9.18 22.18 3.01
C VAL A 200 7.68 22.03 2.79
N TRP A 201 7.29 21.13 1.89
CA TRP A 201 5.89 20.91 1.50
C TRP A 201 5.21 19.84 2.35
N THR A 202 4.75 20.22 3.55
CA THR A 202 3.83 19.43 4.38
C THR A 202 2.39 19.60 3.93
N LEU A 203 1.47 18.74 4.40
CA LEU A 203 0.03 18.92 4.17
C LEU A 203 -0.46 20.30 4.61
N GLN A 204 -0.04 20.77 5.79
CA GLN A 204 -0.40 22.08 6.32
C GLN A 204 0.08 23.20 5.40
N THR A 205 1.31 23.10 4.91
CA THR A 205 1.89 24.08 3.99
C THR A 205 1.18 24.08 2.64
N ILE A 206 0.90 22.90 2.09
CA ILE A 206 0.18 22.74 0.83
C ILE A 206 -1.22 23.37 0.94
N GLN A 207 -1.93 23.10 2.04
CA GLN A 207 -3.24 23.70 2.30
C GLN A 207 -3.17 25.23 2.44
N ALA A 208 -2.15 25.75 3.14
CA ALA A 208 -2.04 27.18 3.42
C ALA A 208 -1.66 28.00 2.18
N VAL A 209 -0.73 27.50 1.34
CA VAL A 209 -0.21 28.28 0.22
C VAL A 209 -0.83 27.89 -1.12
N GLY A 210 -1.40 26.70 -1.24
CA GLY A 210 -1.93 26.22 -2.49
C GLY A 210 -0.85 25.75 -3.47
N GLY A 211 -1.29 25.44 -4.69
CA GLY A 211 -0.43 25.00 -5.78
C GLY A 211 -1.24 24.57 -7.00
N VAL A 212 -0.59 23.93 -7.96
CA VAL A 212 -1.26 23.35 -9.14
C VAL A 212 -1.92 21.99 -8.83
N CYS A 213 -2.55 21.38 -9.84
CA CYS A 213 -3.27 20.10 -9.73
C CYS A 213 -2.49 18.99 -8.99
N MET A 214 -1.16 18.92 -9.19
CA MET A 214 -0.29 17.96 -8.49
C MET A 214 -0.34 18.11 -6.96
N HIS A 215 -0.37 19.34 -6.44
CA HIS A 215 -0.41 19.61 -4.99
C HIS A 215 -1.77 19.22 -4.40
N GLN A 216 -2.86 19.56 -5.10
CA GLN A 216 -4.22 19.18 -4.71
C GLN A 216 -4.40 17.65 -4.70
N ALA A 217 -3.91 16.97 -5.74
CA ALA A 217 -3.97 15.52 -5.87
C ALA A 217 -3.13 14.81 -4.80
N TYR A 218 -1.89 15.28 -4.54
CA TYR A 218 -1.06 14.76 -3.47
C TYR A 218 -1.77 14.94 -2.12
N TYR A 219 -2.19 16.16 -1.79
CA TYR A 219 -2.88 16.48 -0.54
C TYR A 219 -4.09 15.58 -0.29
N ALA A 220 -5.02 15.53 -1.26
CA ALA A 220 -6.23 14.73 -1.14
C ALA A 220 -5.92 13.24 -0.98
N SER A 221 -5.03 12.70 -1.83
CA SER A 221 -4.67 11.27 -1.74
C SER A 221 -4.10 10.93 -0.37
N ARG A 222 -3.23 11.77 0.19
CA ARG A 222 -2.57 11.51 1.47
C ARG A 222 -3.48 11.68 2.67
N VAL A 223 -4.38 12.67 2.64
CA VAL A 223 -5.43 12.78 3.65
C VAL A 223 -6.33 11.55 3.62
N LEU A 224 -6.80 11.12 2.45
CA LEU A 224 -7.66 9.93 2.32
C LEU A 224 -6.99 8.66 2.82
N LYS A 225 -5.70 8.46 2.50
CA LYS A 225 -4.91 7.34 3.04
C LYS A 225 -4.86 7.35 4.56
N CYS A 226 -4.74 8.52 5.20
CA CYS A 226 -4.80 8.62 6.67
C CYS A 226 -6.16 8.23 7.25
N LEU A 227 -7.22 8.30 6.45
CA LEU A 227 -8.56 7.84 6.83
C LEU A 227 -8.78 6.37 6.47
N GLY A 228 -7.74 5.65 6.01
CA GLY A 228 -7.84 4.25 5.58
C GLY A 228 -8.58 4.06 4.25
N VAL A 229 -8.78 5.15 3.50
CA VAL A 229 -9.43 5.12 2.18
C VAL A 229 -8.34 4.92 1.11
N PRO A 230 -8.41 3.84 0.30
CA PRO A 230 -7.54 3.65 -0.85
C PRO A 230 -7.62 4.85 -1.78
N ALA A 231 -6.48 5.49 -2.02
CA ALA A 231 -6.43 6.65 -2.90
C ALA A 231 -5.12 6.65 -3.68
N MET A 232 -5.19 7.04 -4.94
CA MET A 232 -4.02 7.29 -5.77
C MET A 232 -4.25 8.57 -6.55
N TYR A 233 -3.17 9.18 -6.99
CA TYR A 233 -3.23 10.18 -8.05
C TYR A 233 -2.70 9.53 -9.32
N ASP A 234 -3.14 10.06 -10.45
CA ASP A 234 -2.65 9.67 -11.77
C ASP A 234 -2.23 10.93 -12.52
N ARG A 235 -1.43 10.76 -13.57
CA ARG A 235 -0.99 11.82 -14.46
C ARG A 235 -1.65 11.62 -15.82
N GLY A 236 -2.33 12.66 -16.29
CA GLY A 236 -2.75 12.81 -17.67
C GLY A 236 -2.08 14.01 -18.32
N GLU A 237 -2.07 14.01 -19.65
CA GLU A 237 -1.72 15.18 -20.45
C GLU A 237 -3.01 15.67 -21.11
N GLY A 238 -3.32 16.96 -20.98
CA GLY A 238 -4.43 17.54 -21.73
C GLY A 238 -4.07 17.66 -23.20
N GLU A 239 -5.06 17.50 -24.08
CA GLU A 239 -4.89 17.91 -25.48
C GLU A 239 -4.51 19.39 -25.50
N ARG A 240 -3.32 19.68 -26.02
CA ARG A 240 -2.80 21.03 -26.22
C ARG A 240 -3.03 21.46 -27.65
#